data_AF-A0A7V3P2B0-F1
#
_entry.id   AF-A0A7V3P2B0-F1
#
_cell.length_a   1.000
_cell.length_b   1.000
_cell.length_c   1.000
_cell.angle_alpha   90.00
_cell.angle_beta   90.00
_cell.angle_gamma   90.00
#
_symmetry.space_group_name_H-M   'P 1'
#
loop_
_entity.id
_entity.type
_entity.pdbx_description
1 polymer ?
#
loop_
_entity_poly.entity_id
_entity_poly.type
_entity_poly.pdbx_seq_one_letter_code
_entity_poly.pdbx_strand_id
1 'polypeptide(L)'
;DEGPALTEPAELRYVLQNLTDKNVNVAFVAPNVGFEKRVDYRKPDGLAGLEERVSELSRIANEFGVLLDFHSGSDKSSETYRTISRACSGKLKLKVSGKLQLILAEVLADLDPAFFKEWWEYTLTSAQKEAESGNQVAIEYLAQLEERRRQEGSNFKPLPTDRFFTDFSFGMVGAKDSQGKFLFRDRFYSLSSEVQAEYTKRVREYIVHLAEDLNLTRR
;
A
#
# COMPACT_ATOMS: atom_id res chain seq x y z
N ASP A 1 -10.82 2.98 8.64
CA ASP A 1 -9.42 3.41 8.40
C ASP A 1 -9.37 4.75 7.66
N GLU A 2 -10.18 4.98 6.64
CA GLU A 2 -10.22 6.25 5.88
C GLU A 2 -11.11 7.36 6.53
N GLY A 3 -11.45 7.21 7.81
CA GLY A 3 -12.19 8.24 8.56
C GLY A 3 -11.33 9.50 8.79
N PRO A 4 -11.95 10.68 8.96
CA PRO A 4 -11.21 11.95 9.06
C PRO A 4 -10.38 12.09 10.35
N ALA A 5 -10.64 11.26 11.37
CA ALA A 5 -9.93 11.26 12.65
C ALA A 5 -9.51 9.83 13.04
N LEU A 6 -8.63 9.75 14.03
CA LEU A 6 -8.28 8.48 14.68
C LEU A 6 -9.55 7.86 15.28
N THR A 7 -9.69 6.54 15.18
CA THR A 7 -10.83 5.85 15.77
C THR A 7 -10.66 5.77 17.28
N GLU A 8 -11.65 6.29 17.99
CA GLU A 8 -11.65 6.26 19.45
C GLU A 8 -12.09 4.87 19.97
N PRO A 9 -11.57 4.41 21.12
CA PRO A 9 -11.96 3.14 21.73
C PRO A 9 -13.48 3.00 21.93
N ALA A 10 -14.15 4.09 22.31
CA ALA A 10 -15.60 4.12 22.50
C ALA A 10 -16.38 3.94 21.19
N GLU A 11 -15.88 4.48 20.08
CA GLU A 11 -16.49 4.33 18.76
C GLU A 11 -16.39 2.87 18.29
N LEU A 12 -15.20 2.27 18.43
CA LEU A 12 -14.99 0.87 18.08
C LEU A 12 -15.93 -0.04 18.88
N ARG A 13 -16.01 0.15 20.20
CA ARG A 13 -16.91 -0.62 21.06
C ARG A 13 -18.37 -0.45 20.65
N TYR A 14 -18.79 0.79 20.40
CA TYR A 14 -20.16 1.08 19.98
C TYR A 14 -20.52 0.33 18.69
N VAL A 15 -19.66 0.39 17.67
CA VAL A 15 -19.90 -0.27 16.38
C VAL A 15 -19.97 -1.79 16.56
N LEU A 16 -19.00 -2.40 17.25
CA LEU A 16 -18.95 -3.85 17.43
C LEU A 16 -20.13 -4.36 18.26
N GLN A 17 -20.52 -3.65 19.32
CA GLN A 17 -21.70 -4.01 20.11
C GLN A 17 -22.98 -3.96 19.25
N ASN A 18 -23.20 -2.89 18.50
CA ASN A 18 -24.39 -2.75 17.66
C ASN A 18 -24.49 -3.81 16.57
N LEU A 19 -23.35 -4.25 16.01
CA LEU A 19 -23.32 -5.35 15.03
C LEU A 19 -23.60 -6.69 15.71
N THR A 20 -23.02 -6.91 16.88
CA THR A 20 -23.23 -8.12 17.69
C THR A 20 -24.70 -8.27 18.11
N ASP A 21 -25.32 -7.20 18.61
CA ASP A 21 -26.73 -7.18 19.04
C ASP A 21 -27.69 -7.49 17.86
N LYS A 22 -27.26 -7.20 16.63
CA LYS A 22 -27.97 -7.51 15.39
C LYS A 22 -27.61 -8.88 14.81
N ASN A 23 -26.85 -9.70 15.54
CA ASN A 23 -26.35 -11.01 15.11
C ASN A 23 -25.52 -10.95 13.80
N VAL A 24 -24.80 -9.85 13.57
CA VAL A 24 -23.86 -9.73 12.44
C VAL A 24 -22.52 -10.31 12.85
N ASN A 25 -22.07 -11.34 12.15
CA ASN A 25 -20.74 -11.92 12.37
C ASN A 25 -19.65 -11.05 11.71
N VAL A 26 -18.76 -10.49 12.53
CA VAL A 26 -17.65 -9.64 12.08
C VAL A 26 -16.35 -10.40 12.34
N ALA A 27 -15.59 -10.72 11.28
CA ALA A 27 -14.28 -11.34 11.45
C ALA A 27 -13.16 -10.30 11.68
N PHE A 28 -13.32 -9.11 11.07
CA PHE A 28 -12.30 -8.07 11.04
C PHE A 28 -12.90 -6.68 11.14
N VAL A 29 -12.15 -5.76 11.76
CA VAL A 29 -12.48 -4.34 11.80
C VAL A 29 -11.25 -3.50 11.49
N ALA A 30 -11.40 -2.47 10.66
CA ALA A 30 -10.30 -1.62 10.22
C ALA A 30 -10.43 -0.20 10.83
N PRO A 31 -9.99 0.02 12.08
CA PRO A 31 -9.99 1.36 12.67
C PRO A 31 -8.97 2.28 11.98
N ASN A 32 -9.16 3.60 12.09
CA ASN A 32 -8.13 4.56 11.73
C ASN A 32 -7.11 4.65 12.89
N VAL A 33 -5.93 4.08 12.69
CA VAL A 33 -4.81 4.11 13.65
C VAL A 33 -3.78 5.19 13.32
N GLY A 34 -4.05 6.05 12.33
CA GLY A 34 -3.14 7.10 11.88
C GLY A 34 -2.18 6.69 10.76
N PHE A 35 -2.43 5.53 10.13
CA PHE A 35 -1.66 5.10 8.97
C PHE A 35 -1.99 5.95 7.75
N GLU A 36 -0.97 6.59 7.21
CA GLU A 36 -1.03 7.30 5.94
C GLU A 36 -0.47 6.40 4.82
N LYS A 37 -0.99 6.54 3.61
CA LYS A 37 -0.46 5.82 2.43
C LYS A 37 0.96 6.34 2.14
N ARG A 38 1.88 5.47 1.69
CA ARG A 38 3.19 5.84 1.11
C ARG A 38 4.24 6.44 2.05
N VAL A 39 3.95 6.49 3.34
CA VAL A 39 4.89 6.92 4.39
C VAL A 39 4.84 5.96 5.57
N ASP A 40 5.95 5.92 6.30
CA ASP A 40 5.97 5.24 7.59
C ASP A 40 5.14 6.01 8.63
N TYR A 41 4.87 5.39 9.78
CA TYR A 41 4.16 6.05 10.87
C TYR A 41 4.93 7.30 11.34
N ARG A 42 4.26 8.45 11.29
CA ARG A 42 4.88 9.77 11.55
C ARG A 42 4.04 10.70 12.41
N LYS A 43 3.02 10.16 13.10
CA LYS A 43 2.22 10.97 14.02
C LYS A 43 3.09 11.43 15.20
N PRO A 44 2.75 12.57 15.85
CA PRO A 44 3.60 13.15 16.90
C PRO A 44 3.81 12.27 18.13
N ASP A 45 2.91 11.32 18.39
CA ASP A 45 2.98 10.37 19.51
C ASP A 45 3.96 9.20 19.27
N GLY A 46 4.50 9.11 18.05
CA GLY A 46 5.50 8.11 17.69
C GLY A 46 5.01 6.68 17.84
N LEU A 47 5.93 5.72 17.73
CA LEU A 47 5.57 4.29 17.80
C LEU A 47 5.05 3.89 19.17
N ALA A 48 5.41 4.59 20.25
CA ALA A 48 4.86 4.37 21.58
C ALA A 48 3.35 4.66 21.62
N GLY A 49 2.92 5.81 21.08
CA GLY A 49 1.50 6.15 20.98
C GLY A 49 0.73 5.23 20.02
N LEU A 50 1.38 4.79 18.93
CA LEU A 50 0.80 3.76 18.07
C LEU A 50 0.58 2.44 18.83
N GLU A 51 1.58 1.98 19.59
CA GLU A 51 1.52 0.71 20.34
C GLU A 51 0.40 0.73 21.37
N GLU A 52 0.29 1.82 22.15
CA GLU A 52 -0.78 2.01 23.14
C GLU A 52 -2.16 1.99 22.48
N ARG A 53 -2.35 2.79 21.43
CA ARG A 53 -3.61 2.89 20.69
C ARG A 53 -4.04 1.55 20.10
N VAL A 54 -3.12 0.87 19.42
CA VAL A 54 -3.41 -0.43 18.80
C VAL A 54 -3.69 -1.49 19.86
N SER A 55 -2.97 -1.47 20.99
CA SER A 55 -3.19 -2.40 22.09
C SER A 55 -4.60 -2.27 22.67
N GLU A 56 -5.05 -1.04 22.91
CA GLU A 56 -6.41 -0.78 23.40
C GLU A 56 -7.49 -1.21 22.40
N LEU A 57 -7.35 -0.81 21.13
CA LEU A 57 -8.30 -1.19 20.08
C LEU A 57 -8.34 -2.70 19.86
N SER A 58 -7.18 -3.37 19.91
CA SER A 58 -7.05 -4.82 19.80
C SER A 58 -7.74 -5.52 20.97
N ARG A 59 -7.54 -5.04 22.21
CA ARG A 59 -8.22 -5.57 23.39
C ARG A 59 -9.74 -5.51 23.23
N ILE A 60 -10.27 -4.37 22.78
CA ILE A 60 -11.71 -4.20 22.54
C ILE A 60 -12.19 -5.15 21.45
N ALA A 61 -11.53 -5.20 20.29
CA ALA A 61 -11.93 -6.09 19.20
C ALA A 61 -11.95 -7.58 19.63
N ASN A 62 -10.98 -8.00 20.43
CA ASN A 62 -10.89 -9.36 20.96
C ASN A 62 -12.05 -9.72 21.90
N GLU A 63 -12.64 -8.77 22.64
CA GLU A 63 -13.84 -9.01 23.46
C GLU A 63 -15.04 -9.49 22.61
N PHE A 64 -15.07 -9.10 21.33
CA PHE A 64 -16.09 -9.48 20.35
C PHE A 64 -15.64 -10.62 19.41
N GLY A 65 -14.47 -11.21 19.64
CA GLY A 65 -13.90 -12.23 18.73
C GLY A 65 -13.45 -11.68 17.38
N VAL A 66 -13.21 -10.37 17.28
CA VAL A 66 -12.83 -9.67 16.05
C VAL A 66 -11.32 -9.37 16.03
N LEU A 67 -10.70 -9.45 14.87
CA LEU A 67 -9.29 -9.06 14.67
C LEU A 67 -9.18 -7.66 14.05
N LEU A 68 -8.13 -6.92 14.40
CA LEU A 68 -7.82 -5.66 13.71
C LEU A 68 -7.29 -5.93 12.29
N ASP A 69 -7.79 -5.18 11.32
CA ASP A 69 -7.35 -5.19 9.93
C ASP A 69 -6.67 -3.87 9.57
N PHE A 70 -5.36 -3.92 9.32
CA PHE A 70 -4.55 -2.76 9.00
C PHE A 70 -4.56 -2.49 7.49
N HIS A 71 -5.14 -1.35 7.12
CA HIS A 71 -5.13 -0.83 5.75
C HIS A 71 -4.05 0.24 5.61
N SER A 72 -3.66 0.56 4.37
CA SER A 72 -2.52 1.46 4.08
C SER A 72 -1.20 1.03 4.75
N GLY A 73 -1.08 -0.28 5.04
CA GLY A 73 0.01 -0.83 5.83
C GLY A 73 1.24 -1.25 5.03
N SER A 74 1.17 -1.40 3.70
CA SER A 74 2.24 -2.02 2.90
C SER A 74 3.56 -1.22 2.82
N ASP A 75 3.52 0.07 3.15
CA ASP A 75 4.65 1.01 3.05
C ASP A 75 5.28 1.33 4.42
N LYS A 76 5.00 0.50 5.45
CA LYS A 76 5.50 0.73 6.80
C LYS A 76 6.87 0.07 7.01
N SER A 77 7.64 0.60 7.96
CA SER A 77 8.93 0.02 8.33
C SER A 77 8.77 -1.26 9.14
N SER A 78 9.84 -2.05 9.20
CA SER A 78 9.93 -3.22 10.07
C SER A 78 9.58 -2.92 11.52
N GLU A 79 10.02 -1.77 12.06
CA GLU A 79 9.70 -1.44 13.45
C GLU A 79 8.21 -1.15 13.61
N THR A 80 7.58 -0.42 12.68
CA THR A 80 6.13 -0.22 12.69
C THR A 80 5.35 -1.54 12.63
N TYR A 81 5.78 -2.49 11.78
CA TYR A 81 5.16 -3.83 11.72
C TYR A 81 5.30 -4.60 13.02
N ARG A 82 6.49 -4.59 13.62
CA ARG A 82 6.73 -5.24 14.92
C ARG A 82 5.91 -4.59 16.02
N THR A 83 5.80 -3.26 16.03
CA THR A 83 4.95 -2.51 16.97
C THR A 83 3.50 -2.97 16.90
N ILE A 84 2.88 -2.99 15.72
CA ILE A 84 1.47 -3.43 15.62
C ILE A 84 1.31 -4.92 15.93
N SER A 85 2.29 -5.76 15.59
CA SER A 85 2.26 -7.18 15.93
C SER A 85 2.30 -7.42 17.43
N ARG A 86 3.19 -6.74 18.16
CA ARG A 86 3.28 -6.79 19.63
C ARG A 86 1.96 -6.32 20.26
N ALA A 87 1.45 -5.16 19.84
CA ALA A 87 0.19 -4.60 20.32
C ALA A 87 -1.01 -5.54 20.10
N CYS A 88 -1.02 -6.28 18.99
CA CYS A 88 -2.05 -7.27 18.69
C CYS A 88 -1.76 -8.67 19.23
N SER A 89 -0.64 -8.91 19.92
CA SER A 89 -0.19 -10.26 20.32
C SER A 89 -0.18 -11.25 19.14
N GLY A 90 0.22 -10.80 17.95
CA GLY A 90 0.22 -11.57 16.70
C GLY A 90 -1.15 -11.87 16.11
N LYS A 91 -2.24 -11.36 16.68
CA LYS A 91 -3.63 -11.57 16.23
C LYS A 91 -4.12 -10.38 15.40
N LEU A 92 -3.64 -10.29 14.16
CA LEU A 92 -3.98 -9.20 13.25
C LEU A 92 -4.19 -9.70 11.82
N LYS A 93 -4.80 -8.84 11.01
CA LYS A 93 -4.79 -8.93 9.56
C LYS A 93 -4.09 -7.69 8.99
N LEU A 94 -3.22 -7.87 8.01
CA LEU A 94 -2.59 -6.77 7.27
C LEU A 94 -2.97 -6.88 5.79
N LYS A 95 -3.52 -5.80 5.23
CA LYS A 95 -3.84 -5.74 3.80
C LYS A 95 -2.61 -5.35 3.00
N VAL A 96 -2.18 -6.25 2.11
CA VAL A 96 -1.17 -5.98 1.07
C VAL A 96 -1.87 -5.81 -0.28
N SER A 97 -1.53 -4.76 -1.02
CA SER A 97 -2.08 -4.55 -2.38
C SER A 97 -1.05 -3.89 -3.32
N GLY A 98 -0.86 -2.57 -3.21
CA GLY A 98 -0.05 -1.79 -4.14
C GLY A 98 1.40 -2.25 -4.27
N LYS A 99 2.04 -2.63 -3.15
CA LYS A 99 3.46 -3.00 -3.13
C LYS A 99 3.81 -4.16 -4.07
N LEU A 100 2.90 -5.12 -4.26
CA LEU A 100 3.16 -6.24 -5.18
C LEU A 100 3.26 -5.79 -6.64
N GLN A 101 2.54 -4.73 -7.04
CA GLN A 101 2.67 -4.18 -8.40
C GLN A 101 3.94 -3.33 -8.54
N LEU A 102 4.35 -2.64 -7.48
CA LEU A 102 5.62 -1.90 -7.47
C LEU A 102 6.83 -2.85 -7.57
N ILE A 103 6.78 -4.02 -6.92
CA ILE A 103 7.81 -5.05 -7.11
C ILE A 103 7.86 -5.50 -8.58
N LEU A 104 6.73 -5.64 -9.27
CA LEU A 104 6.74 -5.95 -10.70
C LEU A 104 7.41 -4.83 -11.51
N ALA A 105 7.12 -3.56 -11.21
CA ALA A 105 7.77 -2.44 -11.87
C ALA A 105 9.28 -2.41 -11.65
N GLU A 106 9.76 -2.72 -10.43
CA GLU A 106 11.17 -2.87 -10.11
C GLU A 106 11.81 -3.99 -10.96
N VAL A 107 11.15 -5.15 -11.10
CA VAL A 107 11.64 -6.25 -11.94
C VAL A 107 11.67 -5.89 -13.41
N LEU A 108 10.63 -5.23 -13.92
CA LEU A 108 10.58 -4.77 -15.31
C LEU A 108 11.68 -3.73 -15.57
N ALA A 109 11.95 -2.81 -14.64
CA ALA A 109 13.03 -1.85 -14.80
C ALA A 109 14.41 -2.53 -14.99
N ASP A 110 14.60 -3.69 -14.35
CA ASP A 110 15.84 -4.47 -14.45
C ASP A 110 15.90 -5.38 -15.68
N LEU A 111 14.80 -6.06 -16.03
CA LEU A 111 14.77 -7.17 -17.00
C LEU A 111 14.02 -6.87 -18.30
N ASP A 112 13.11 -5.91 -18.30
CA ASP A 112 12.38 -5.44 -19.49
C ASP A 112 12.19 -3.90 -19.42
N PRO A 113 13.30 -3.14 -19.52
CA PRO A 113 13.26 -1.69 -19.36
C PRO A 113 12.39 -1.00 -20.44
N ALA A 114 12.16 -1.66 -21.58
CA ALA A 114 11.27 -1.17 -22.61
C ALA A 114 9.82 -1.19 -22.13
N PHE A 115 9.34 -2.31 -21.57
CA PHE A 115 7.99 -2.36 -21.01
C PHE A 115 7.85 -1.50 -19.76
N PHE A 116 8.87 -1.45 -18.88
CA PHE A 116 8.85 -0.52 -17.76
C PHE A 116 8.71 0.93 -18.22
N LYS A 117 9.46 1.35 -19.25
CA LYS A 117 9.36 2.70 -19.81
C LYS A 117 7.97 2.99 -20.39
N GLU A 118 7.39 2.05 -21.14
CA GLU A 118 6.00 2.16 -21.65
C GLU A 118 5.01 2.42 -20.51
N TRP A 119 5.12 1.64 -19.43
CA TRP A 119 4.27 1.81 -18.25
C TRP A 119 4.51 3.13 -17.53
N TRP A 120 5.77 3.53 -17.39
CA TRP A 120 6.16 4.78 -16.76
C TRP A 120 5.62 6.00 -17.54
N GLU A 121 5.72 5.99 -18.87
CA GLU A 121 5.21 7.05 -19.74
C GLU A 121 3.69 7.15 -19.69
N TYR A 122 2.98 6.02 -19.75
CA TYR A 122 1.52 6.00 -19.57
C TYR A 122 1.11 6.61 -18.22
N THR A 123 1.85 6.24 -17.18
CA THR A 123 1.63 6.75 -15.82
C THR A 123 1.88 8.24 -15.73
N LEU A 124 2.92 8.75 -16.41
CA LEU A 124 3.24 10.18 -16.45
C LEU A 124 2.11 10.97 -17.12
N THR A 125 1.62 10.51 -18.28
CA THR A 125 0.47 11.14 -18.95
C THR A 125 -0.77 11.12 -18.07
N SER A 126 -1.01 10.04 -17.33
CA SER A 126 -2.15 9.96 -16.40
C SER A 126 -2.00 10.95 -15.23
N ALA A 127 -0.80 11.04 -14.63
CA ALA A 127 -0.52 11.99 -13.57
C ALA A 127 -0.62 13.45 -14.04
N GLN A 128 -0.21 13.75 -15.28
CA GLN A 128 -0.39 15.08 -15.88
C GLN A 128 -1.86 15.48 -15.98
N LYS A 129 -2.74 14.56 -16.43
CA LYS A 129 -4.19 14.81 -16.47
C LYS A 129 -4.79 15.04 -15.09
N GLU A 130 -4.36 14.27 -14.09
CA GLU A 130 -4.77 14.47 -12.70
C GLU A 130 -4.35 15.86 -12.19
N ALA A 131 -3.12 16.29 -12.48
CA ALA A 131 -2.64 17.62 -12.13
C ALA A 131 -3.43 18.73 -12.82
N GLU A 132 -3.75 18.58 -14.12
CA GLU A 132 -4.61 19.51 -14.87
C GLU A 132 -6.02 19.62 -14.27
N SER A 133 -6.53 18.54 -13.68
CA SER A 133 -7.81 18.54 -12.97
C SER A 133 -7.76 19.14 -11.55
N GLY A 134 -6.59 19.61 -11.10
CA GLY A 134 -6.38 20.24 -9.80
C GLY A 134 -5.97 19.28 -8.67
N ASN A 135 -5.58 18.05 -8.99
CA ASN A 135 -5.08 17.10 -8.00
C ASN A 135 -3.72 17.56 -7.44
N GLN A 136 -3.73 18.07 -6.21
CA GLN A 136 -2.52 18.64 -5.57
C GLN A 136 -1.38 17.64 -5.42
N VAL A 137 -1.69 16.35 -5.17
CA VAL A 137 -0.68 15.30 -5.05
C VAL A 137 0.02 15.05 -6.38
N ALA A 138 -0.73 15.06 -7.49
CA ALA A 138 -0.15 14.93 -8.82
C ALA A 138 0.74 16.13 -9.17
N ILE A 139 0.29 17.36 -8.86
CA ILE A 139 1.08 18.58 -9.06
C ILE A 139 2.41 18.51 -8.31
N GLU A 140 2.38 18.11 -7.03
CA GLU A 140 3.58 17.99 -6.20
C GLU A 140 4.58 16.98 -6.78
N TYR A 141 4.12 15.78 -7.16
CA TYR A 141 5.02 14.75 -7.68
C TYR A 141 5.59 15.07 -9.06
N LEU A 142 4.82 15.75 -9.92
CA LEU A 142 5.35 16.22 -11.20
C LEU A 142 6.42 17.30 -10.99
N ALA A 143 6.25 18.20 -10.02
CA ALA A 143 7.30 19.17 -9.68
C ALA A 143 8.58 18.49 -9.16
N GLN A 144 8.46 17.43 -8.35
CA GLN A 144 9.60 16.62 -7.90
C GLN A 144 10.31 15.93 -9.08
N LEU A 145 9.55 15.40 -10.05
CA LEU A 145 10.10 14.80 -11.26
C LEU A 145 10.87 15.82 -12.11
N GLU A 146 10.30 17.01 -12.32
CA GLU A 146 10.95 18.07 -13.11
C GLU A 146 12.25 18.55 -12.43
N GLU A 147 12.27 18.65 -11.10
CA GLU A 147 13.50 18.94 -10.37
C GLU A 147 14.57 17.86 -10.61
N ARG A 148 14.19 16.58 -10.51
CA ARG A 148 15.12 15.47 -10.78
C ARG A 148 15.64 15.50 -12.22
N ARG A 149 14.78 15.78 -13.20
CA ARG A 149 15.17 15.95 -14.61
C ARG A 149 16.21 17.05 -14.79
N ARG A 150 16.04 18.19 -14.11
CA ARG A 150 17.03 19.29 -14.15
C ARG A 150 18.37 18.89 -13.55
N GLN A 151 18.36 18.17 -12.43
CA GLN A 151 19.58 17.74 -11.74
C GLN A 151 20.35 16.66 -12.51
N GLU A 152 19.63 15.69 -13.08
CA GLU A 152 20.26 14.56 -13.79
C GLU A 152 20.60 14.87 -15.25
N GLY A 153 19.90 15.82 -15.89
CA GLY A 153 20.16 16.24 -17.26
C GLY A 153 20.14 15.07 -18.24
N SER A 154 21.23 14.89 -19.00
CA SER A 154 21.37 13.79 -19.96
C SER A 154 21.45 12.40 -19.32
N ASN A 155 21.70 12.31 -18.02
CA ASN A 155 21.76 11.04 -17.28
C ASN A 155 20.39 10.61 -16.75
N PHE A 156 19.33 11.40 -17.02
CA PHE A 156 17.99 11.11 -16.52
C PHE A 156 17.50 9.74 -16.97
N LYS A 157 17.02 8.95 -16.01
CA LYS A 157 16.33 7.69 -16.29
C LYS A 157 15.01 7.56 -15.52
N PRO A 158 13.95 6.99 -16.11
CA PRO A 158 12.76 6.58 -15.38
C PRO A 158 13.11 5.66 -14.22
N LEU A 159 12.50 5.88 -13.05
CA LEU A 159 12.70 5.03 -11.88
C LEU A 159 11.36 4.48 -11.38
N PRO A 160 11.29 3.20 -10.97
CA PRO A 160 10.08 2.63 -10.36
C PRO A 160 9.76 3.29 -9.01
N THR A 161 10.71 4.06 -8.46
CA THR A 161 10.59 4.85 -7.23
C THR A 161 10.18 6.31 -7.46
N ASP A 162 9.98 6.74 -8.70
CA ASP A 162 9.43 8.08 -8.97
C ASP A 162 8.05 8.20 -8.30
N ARG A 163 7.84 9.25 -7.49
CA ARG A 163 6.64 9.36 -6.63
C ARG A 163 5.32 9.35 -7.39
N PHE A 164 5.26 10.00 -8.56
CA PHE A 164 4.07 9.91 -9.40
C PHE A 164 3.84 8.47 -9.90
N PHE A 165 4.92 7.74 -10.19
CA PHE A 165 4.82 6.37 -10.67
C PHE A 165 4.29 5.42 -9.58
N THR A 166 4.80 5.53 -8.35
CA THR A 166 4.34 4.67 -7.24
C THR A 166 2.83 4.80 -6.98
N ASP A 167 2.25 5.93 -7.37
CA ASP A 167 0.91 6.33 -6.94
C ASP A 167 -0.14 6.28 -8.05
N PHE A 168 0.28 6.49 -9.30
CA PHE A 168 -0.60 6.49 -10.46
C PHE A 168 -0.42 5.27 -11.39
N SER A 169 0.58 4.41 -11.16
CA SER A 169 0.91 3.28 -12.05
C SER A 169 -0.22 2.26 -12.23
N PHE A 170 -1.13 2.16 -11.26
CA PHE A 170 -2.32 1.30 -11.34
C PHE A 170 -3.23 1.62 -12.53
N GLY A 171 -3.16 2.85 -13.06
CA GLY A 171 -3.97 3.32 -14.18
C GLY A 171 -3.79 2.48 -15.43
N MET A 172 -2.56 2.08 -15.79
CA MET A 172 -2.30 1.28 -17.00
C MET A 172 -2.89 -0.13 -16.87
N VAL A 173 -2.74 -0.75 -15.70
CA VAL A 173 -3.23 -2.11 -15.41
C VAL A 173 -4.75 -2.19 -15.56
N GLY A 174 -5.46 -1.13 -15.15
CA GLY A 174 -6.91 -1.03 -15.22
C GLY A 174 -7.46 -0.39 -16.50
N ALA A 175 -6.61 0.10 -17.41
CA ALA A 175 -7.04 0.92 -18.53
C ALA A 175 -7.92 0.14 -19.51
N LYS A 176 -9.04 0.76 -19.91
CA LYS A 176 -10.02 0.20 -20.84
C LYS A 176 -10.34 1.18 -21.95
N ASP A 177 -10.70 0.65 -23.11
CA ASP A 177 -11.30 1.43 -24.20
C ASP A 177 -12.77 1.79 -23.90
N SER A 178 -13.39 2.51 -24.83
CA SER A 178 -14.80 2.91 -24.76
C SER A 178 -15.80 1.74 -24.77
N GLN A 179 -15.36 0.55 -25.16
CA GLN A 179 -16.15 -0.68 -25.14
C GLN A 179 -15.91 -1.52 -23.87
N GLY A 180 -15.04 -1.04 -22.96
CA GLY A 180 -14.70 -1.72 -21.71
C GLY A 180 -13.66 -2.84 -21.86
N LYS A 181 -13.03 -2.99 -23.03
CA LYS A 181 -11.94 -3.94 -23.25
C LYS A 181 -10.65 -3.39 -22.67
N PHE A 182 -9.89 -4.22 -21.96
CA PHE A 182 -8.60 -3.81 -21.42
C PHE A 182 -7.59 -3.50 -22.53
N LEU A 183 -6.91 -2.36 -22.40
CA LEU A 183 -5.91 -1.90 -23.37
C LEU A 183 -4.58 -2.64 -23.25
N PHE A 184 -4.11 -2.87 -22.02
CA PHE A 184 -2.76 -3.37 -21.75
C PHE A 184 -2.72 -4.73 -21.04
N ARG A 185 -3.88 -5.35 -20.77
CA ARG A 185 -3.94 -6.60 -20.01
C ARG A 185 -3.02 -7.65 -20.62
N ASP A 186 -3.07 -7.86 -21.93
CA ASP A 186 -2.26 -8.88 -22.59
C ASP A 186 -0.75 -8.64 -22.39
N ARG A 187 -0.29 -7.38 -22.25
CA ARG A 187 1.11 -7.04 -21.95
C ARG A 187 1.53 -7.58 -20.58
N PHE A 188 0.70 -7.41 -19.55
CA PHE A 188 0.97 -7.90 -18.20
C PHE A 188 0.82 -9.42 -18.05
N TYR A 189 0.06 -10.07 -18.93
CA TYR A 189 -0.13 -11.54 -18.90
C TYR A 189 0.83 -12.30 -19.84
N SER A 190 1.59 -11.60 -20.68
CA SER A 190 2.55 -12.19 -21.62
C SER A 190 4.01 -11.92 -21.21
N LEU A 191 4.26 -11.74 -19.91
CA LEU A 191 5.61 -11.54 -19.37
C LEU A 191 6.52 -12.73 -19.68
N SER A 192 7.80 -12.48 -19.92
CA SER A 192 8.78 -13.55 -20.12
C SER A 192 8.88 -14.45 -18.88
N SER A 193 9.32 -15.70 -19.06
CA SER A 193 9.55 -16.62 -17.94
C SER A 193 10.58 -16.09 -16.94
N GLU A 194 11.56 -15.33 -17.42
CA GLU A 194 12.58 -14.69 -16.58
C GLU A 194 11.98 -13.60 -15.68
N VAL A 195 11.16 -12.71 -16.24
CA VAL A 195 10.43 -11.68 -15.48
C VAL A 195 9.50 -12.34 -14.45
N GLN A 196 8.76 -13.38 -14.83
CA GLN A 196 7.86 -14.08 -13.92
C GLN A 196 8.61 -14.74 -12.76
N ALA A 197 9.78 -15.35 -13.04
CA ALA A 197 10.61 -16.00 -12.02
C ALA A 197 11.17 -14.98 -11.02
N GLU A 198 11.75 -13.88 -11.50
CA GLU A 198 12.30 -12.83 -10.64
C GLU A 198 11.21 -12.10 -9.86
N TYR A 199 10.05 -11.83 -10.49
CA TYR A 199 8.88 -11.28 -9.80
C TYR A 199 8.40 -12.18 -8.66
N THR A 200 8.26 -13.49 -8.94
CA THR A 200 7.87 -14.48 -7.92
C THR A 200 8.86 -14.52 -6.77
N LYS A 201 10.17 -14.46 -7.07
CA LYS A 201 11.24 -14.45 -6.06
C LYS A 201 11.14 -13.20 -5.17
N ARG A 202 11.10 -11.99 -5.74
CA ARG A 202 11.04 -10.74 -4.94
C ARG A 202 9.74 -10.63 -4.14
N VAL A 203 8.60 -11.09 -4.68
CA VAL A 203 7.34 -11.16 -3.92
C VAL A 203 7.47 -12.13 -2.75
N ARG A 204 8.08 -13.30 -2.95
CA ARG A 204 8.32 -14.26 -1.86
C ARG A 204 9.19 -13.64 -0.77
N GLU A 205 10.30 -13.02 -1.14
CA GLU A 205 11.21 -12.35 -0.20
C GLU A 205 10.49 -11.27 0.60
N TYR A 206 9.70 -10.42 -0.06
CA TYR A 206 8.87 -9.41 0.59
C TYR A 206 7.87 -10.02 1.59
N ILE A 207 7.13 -11.05 1.19
CA ILE A 207 6.10 -11.68 2.04
C ILE A 207 6.74 -12.42 3.22
N VAL A 208 7.88 -13.09 3.03
CA VAL A 208 8.60 -13.76 4.12
C VAL A 208 9.10 -12.73 5.12
N HIS A 209 9.77 -11.68 4.66
CA HIS A 209 10.26 -10.59 5.51
C HIS A 209 9.11 -9.93 6.29
N LEU A 210 7.98 -9.69 5.62
CA LEU A 210 6.79 -9.14 6.26
C LEU A 210 6.20 -10.09 7.32
N ALA A 211 6.17 -11.39 7.05
CA ALA A 211 5.71 -12.39 8.02
C ALA A 211 6.63 -12.45 9.26
N GLU A 212 7.95 -12.33 9.05
CA GLU A 212 8.94 -12.27 10.14
C GLU A 212 8.74 -11.02 11.00
N ASP A 213 8.59 -9.84 10.38
CA ASP A 213 8.34 -8.59 11.10
C ASP A 213 7.00 -8.60 11.86
N LEU A 214 5.99 -9.28 11.32
CA LEU A 214 4.72 -9.49 12.00
C LEU A 214 4.75 -10.67 12.98
N ASN A 215 5.88 -11.34 13.17
CA ASN A 215 6.04 -12.51 14.02
C ASN A 215 5.01 -13.63 13.72
N LEU A 216 4.66 -13.81 12.45
CA LEU A 216 3.77 -14.86 11.95
C LEU A 216 4.56 -16.13 11.70
N THR A 217 4.99 -16.80 12.77
CA THR A 217 5.67 -18.10 12.66
C THR A 217 4.65 -19.23 12.54
N ARG A 218 4.95 -20.23 11.70
CA ARG A 218 4.24 -21.51 11.75
C ARG A 218 4.53 -22.14 13.12
N ARG A 219 3.51 -22.21 13.96
CA ARG A 219 3.53 -23.05 15.16
C ARG A 219 3.45 -24.52 14.79
#